data_AF-A0A671V0Q0-F1
#
_entry.id   AF-A0A671V0Q0-F1
#
_cell.length_a   1.000
_cell.length_b   1.000
_cell.length_c   1.000
_cell.angle_alpha   90.00
_cell.angle_beta   90.00
_cell.angle_gamma   90.00
#
_symmetry.space_group_name_H-M   'P 1'
#
loop_
_entity.id
_entity.type
_entity.pdbx_description
1 polymer ?
#
loop_
_entity_poly.entity_id
_entity_poly.type
_entity_poly.pdbx_seq_one_letter_code
_entity_poly.pdbx_strand_id
1 'polypeptide(L)'
;DGEVPQVQVCEGEVSQVQVCEGEVPQVQVCEGEVSQVQVCDGEVPQVQVCEGEVSQVQVCEGEVSQVQVCEGEVAQVQVCDGEVPQVQVCKGEVPQVQVCEGEVSQVQVCKGEVAQVQVCEGEVSQVQERYPGPSV
;
A
#
# COMPACT_ATOMS: atom_id res chain seq x y z
N ASP A 1 5.40 -0.45 -22.31
CA ASP A 1 6.63 0.31 -21.98
C ASP A 1 6.51 1.79 -22.30
N GLY A 2 5.67 2.47 -21.53
CA GLY A 2 5.78 3.90 -21.32
C GLY A 2 6.10 4.11 -19.84
N GLU A 3 7.19 4.82 -19.54
CA GLU A 3 7.37 5.38 -18.20
C GLU A 3 6.40 6.55 -18.05
N VAL A 4 5.63 6.54 -16.98
CA VAL A 4 4.76 7.66 -16.59
C VAL A 4 5.52 8.51 -15.58
N PRO A 5 5.43 9.85 -15.67
CA PRO A 5 6.09 10.73 -14.71
C PRO A 5 5.52 10.52 -13.30
N GLN A 6 6.29 10.92 -12.29
CA GLN A 6 5.89 10.86 -10.89
C GLN A 6 4.51 11.51 -10.68
N VAL A 7 3.68 10.86 -9.87
CA VAL A 7 2.39 11.40 -9.45
C VAL A 7 2.57 12.05 -8.09
N GLN A 8 2.30 13.35 -7.99
CA GLN A 8 2.35 14.08 -6.73
C GLN A 8 1.06 14.84 -6.49
N VAL A 9 0.44 14.62 -5.33
CA VAL A 9 -0.72 15.36 -4.85
C VAL A 9 -0.38 15.96 -3.50
N CYS A 10 -0.58 17.26 -3.34
CA CYS A 10 -0.18 17.99 -2.13
C CYS A 10 -1.33 18.30 -1.17
N GLU A 11 -2.54 18.51 -1.70
CA GLU A 11 -3.79 18.65 -0.95
C GLU A 11 -4.93 18.20 -1.88
N GLY A 12 -5.88 17.41 -1.37
CA GLY A 12 -7.12 17.07 -2.07
C GLY A 12 -7.38 15.58 -2.27
N GLU A 13 -8.42 15.28 -3.07
CA GLU A 13 -8.89 13.92 -3.32
C GLU A 13 -8.41 13.41 -4.68
N VAL A 14 -7.83 12.21 -4.69
CA VAL A 14 -7.50 11.47 -5.90
C VAL A 14 -8.43 10.29 -6.02
N SER A 15 -9.34 10.34 -7.00
CA SER A 15 -10.29 9.25 -7.19
C SER A 15 -9.59 7.95 -7.60
N GLN A 16 -8.56 8.01 -8.44
CA GLN A 16 -7.85 6.81 -8.89
C GLN A 16 -6.44 7.14 -9.40
N VAL A 17 -5.46 6.32 -9.01
CA VAL A 17 -4.16 6.20 -9.66
C VAL A 17 -4.09 4.82 -10.30
N GLN A 18 -3.92 4.75 -11.62
CA GLN A 18 -3.87 3.50 -12.36
C GLN A 18 -2.58 3.40 -13.16
N VAL A 19 -1.87 2.28 -13.00
CA VAL A 19 -0.67 1.92 -13.75
C VAL A 19 -0.98 0.64 -14.54
N CYS A 20 -0.88 0.72 -15.86
CA CYS A 20 -1.05 -0.43 -16.75
C CYS A 20 0.14 -0.50 -17.71
N GLU A 21 0.79 -1.65 -17.80
CA GLU A 21 1.86 -1.92 -18.78
C GLU A 21 2.96 -0.83 -18.80
N GLY A 22 3.61 -0.60 -17.65
CA GLY A 22 4.68 0.39 -17.51
C GLY A 22 5.14 0.61 -16.07
N GLU A 23 6.00 1.59 -15.91
CA GLU A 23 6.60 1.96 -14.62
C GLU A 23 6.12 3.35 -14.19
N VAL A 24 5.59 3.47 -12.97
CA VAL A 24 5.48 4.75 -12.25
C VAL A 24 6.54 4.77 -11.17
N PRO A 25 7.62 5.56 -11.31
CA PRO A 25 8.72 5.52 -10.36
C PRO A 25 8.32 5.94 -8.94
N GLN A 26 7.31 6.80 -8.80
CA GLN A 26 6.81 7.24 -7.50
C GLN A 26 5.39 7.79 -7.56
N VAL A 27 4.59 7.42 -6.55
CA VAL A 27 3.31 8.07 -6.20
C VAL A 27 3.44 8.68 -4.82
N GLN A 28 3.23 9.99 -4.70
CA GLN A 28 3.26 10.71 -3.43
C GLN A 28 1.96 11.48 -3.21
N VAL A 29 1.34 11.29 -2.05
CA VAL A 29 0.18 12.05 -1.61
C VAL A 29 0.46 12.66 -0.25
N CYS A 30 0.34 13.97 -0.15
CA CYS A 30 0.36 14.72 1.10
C CYS A 30 -1.04 15.27 1.35
N GLU A 31 -1.52 15.24 2.59
CA GLU A 31 -2.76 15.91 3.04
C GLU A 31 -3.97 15.65 2.12
N GLY A 32 -4.32 14.37 1.94
CA GLY A 32 -5.33 13.99 0.96
C GLY A 32 -5.84 12.56 1.05
N GLU A 33 -6.90 12.28 0.29
CA GLU A 33 -7.52 10.96 0.22
C GLU A 33 -7.28 10.35 -1.16
N VAL A 34 -6.89 9.08 -1.21
CA VAL A 34 -6.79 8.29 -2.44
C VAL A 34 -7.81 7.18 -2.37
N SER A 35 -8.84 7.23 -3.22
CA SER A 35 -9.85 6.18 -3.20
C SER A 35 -9.29 4.86 -3.70
N GLN A 36 -8.43 4.88 -4.71
CA GLN A 36 -7.85 3.65 -5.27
C GLN A 36 -6.47 3.86 -5.91
N VAL A 37 -5.53 2.99 -5.57
CA VAL A 37 -4.28 2.76 -6.32
C VAL A 37 -4.36 1.39 -6.95
N GLN A 38 -4.24 1.31 -8.28
CA GLN A 38 -4.29 0.05 -9.03
C GLN A 38 -3.05 -0.09 -9.91
N VAL A 39 -2.36 -1.23 -9.78
CA VAL A 39 -1.23 -1.60 -10.62
C VAL A 39 -1.56 -2.91 -11.32
N CYS A 40 -1.53 -2.91 -12.65
CA CYS A 40 -1.77 -4.07 -13.50
C CYS A 40 -0.62 -4.23 -14.49
N ASP A 41 0.08 -5.37 -14.49
CA ASP A 41 1.21 -5.62 -15.40
C ASP A 41 2.26 -4.48 -15.37
N GLY A 42 2.48 -3.90 -14.20
CA GLY A 42 3.28 -2.69 -14.04
C GLY A 42 4.07 -2.68 -12.75
N GLU A 43 4.99 -1.73 -12.66
CA GLU A 43 5.91 -1.59 -11.54
C GLU A 43 5.76 -0.20 -10.90
N VAL A 44 5.62 -0.18 -9.58
CA VAL A 44 5.63 1.04 -8.77
C VAL A 44 6.64 0.88 -7.64
N PRO A 45 7.87 1.41 -7.79
CA PRO A 45 8.89 1.27 -6.76
C PRO A 45 8.47 1.85 -5.41
N GLN A 46 7.69 2.93 -5.41
CA GLN A 46 7.30 3.59 -4.15
C GLN A 46 5.93 4.27 -4.23
N VAL A 47 5.09 3.96 -3.24
CA VAL A 47 3.87 4.70 -2.89
C VAL A 47 4.05 5.30 -1.49
N GLN A 48 3.92 6.63 -1.37
CA GLN A 48 4.03 7.33 -0.10
C GLN A 48 2.81 8.19 0.16
N VAL A 49 2.18 8.00 1.33
CA VAL A 49 1.07 8.82 1.81
C VAL A 49 1.42 9.45 3.16
N CYS A 50 1.32 10.78 3.22
CA CYS A 50 1.57 11.59 4.40
C CYS A 50 0.28 12.31 4.79
N GLU A 51 -0.23 12.08 6.00
CA GLU A 51 -1.45 12.73 6.50
C GLU A 51 -2.65 12.52 5.57
N GLY A 52 -3.05 11.26 5.36
CA GLY A 52 -4.07 10.93 4.37
C GLY A 52 -4.59 9.50 4.43
N GLU A 53 -5.69 9.22 3.74
CA GLU A 53 -6.30 7.89 3.69
C GLU A 53 -6.15 7.27 2.31
N VAL A 54 -5.87 5.97 2.26
CA VAL A 54 -5.93 5.16 1.04
C VAL A 54 -7.01 4.11 1.22
N SER A 55 -8.11 4.23 0.50
CA SER A 55 -9.21 3.27 0.68
C SER A 55 -8.83 1.89 0.13
N GLN A 56 -8.09 1.83 -0.98
CA GLN A 56 -7.69 0.55 -1.57
C GLN A 56 -6.37 0.64 -2.34
N VAL A 57 -5.48 -0.32 -2.09
CA VAL A 57 -4.34 -0.64 -2.93
C VAL A 57 -4.56 -2.01 -3.56
N GLN A 58 -4.56 -2.07 -4.89
CA GLN A 58 -4.72 -3.30 -5.65
C GLN A 58 -3.53 -3.52 -6.58
N VAL A 59 -2.91 -4.69 -6.49
CA VAL A 59 -1.81 -5.12 -7.36
C VAL A 59 -2.24 -6.40 -8.06
N CYS A 60 -2.24 -6.39 -9.40
CA CYS A 60 -2.58 -7.54 -10.23
C CYS A 60 -1.47 -7.79 -11.23
N GLU A 61 -0.82 -8.96 -11.22
CA GLU A 61 0.26 -9.30 -12.18
C GLU A 61 1.38 -8.23 -12.22
N GLY A 62 1.61 -7.51 -11.11
CA GLY A 62 2.52 -6.37 -11.04
C GLY A 62 3.28 -6.30 -9.71
N GLU A 63 4.15 -5.30 -9.58
CA GLU A 63 4.97 -5.10 -8.38
C GLU A 63 4.75 -3.71 -7.78
N VAL A 64 4.59 -3.66 -6.46
CA VAL A 64 4.73 -2.43 -5.67
C VAL A 64 5.78 -2.63 -4.60
N SER A 65 7.02 -2.21 -4.86
CA SER A 65 8.15 -2.56 -4.00
C SER A 65 7.98 -2.04 -2.56
N GLN A 66 7.41 -0.85 -2.39
CA GLN A 66 7.18 -0.25 -1.08
C GLN A 66 5.91 0.61 -1.02
N VAL A 67 5.09 0.37 0.00
CA VAL A 67 3.97 1.24 0.42
C VAL A 67 4.28 1.81 1.80
N GLN A 68 4.30 3.13 1.93
CA GLN A 68 4.54 3.82 3.21
C GLN A 68 3.43 4.81 3.53
N VAL A 69 2.82 4.68 4.70
CA VAL A 69 1.81 5.60 5.23
C VAL A 69 2.26 6.15 6.59
N CYS A 70 2.42 7.48 6.69
CA CYS A 70 2.98 8.12 7.88
C CYS A 70 1.93 8.38 8.97
N GLU A 71 0.84 9.05 8.61
CA GLU A 71 -0.31 9.34 9.46
C GLU A 71 -1.55 9.16 8.59
N GLY A 72 -2.37 8.15 8.85
CA GLY A 72 -3.39 7.76 7.87
C GLY A 72 -3.88 6.33 7.97
N GLU A 73 -4.85 5.94 7.16
CA GLU A 73 -5.37 4.58 7.09
C GLU A 73 -5.11 3.99 5.70
N VAL A 74 -4.81 2.68 5.63
CA VAL A 74 -4.91 1.91 4.39
C VAL A 74 -6.02 0.88 4.59
N ALA A 75 -7.24 1.19 4.16
CA ALA A 75 -8.40 0.37 4.52
C ALA A 75 -8.28 -1.07 3.96
N GLN A 76 -7.72 -1.22 2.76
CA GLN A 76 -7.51 -2.53 2.14
C GLN A 76 -6.25 -2.57 1.26
N VAL A 77 -5.47 -3.65 1.42
CA VAL A 77 -4.43 -4.06 0.46
C VAL A 77 -4.85 -5.39 -0.17
N GLN A 78 -4.89 -5.45 -1.50
CA GLN A 78 -5.20 -6.65 -2.27
C GLN A 78 -4.08 -6.93 -3.28
N VAL A 79 -3.53 -8.14 -3.23
CA VAL A 79 -2.50 -8.61 -4.16
C VAL A 79 -3.02 -9.86 -4.86
N CYS A 80 -3.04 -9.86 -6.18
CA CYS A 80 -3.45 -10.99 -7.02
C CYS A 80 -2.35 -11.26 -8.05
N ASP A 81 -1.68 -12.41 -8.00
CA ASP A 81 -0.57 -12.74 -8.92
C ASP A 81 0.55 -11.68 -8.97
N GLY A 82 0.70 -10.89 -7.90
CA GLY A 82 1.64 -9.77 -7.83
C GLY A 82 2.48 -9.79 -6.57
N GLU A 83 3.36 -8.81 -6.43
CA GLU A 83 4.33 -8.73 -5.33
C GLU A 83 4.29 -7.36 -4.63
N VAL A 84 4.21 -7.38 -3.30
CA VAL A 84 4.35 -6.20 -2.44
C VAL A 84 5.36 -6.51 -1.31
N PRO A 85 6.66 -6.33 -1.54
CA PRO A 85 7.70 -6.67 -0.58
C PRO A 85 7.52 -5.98 0.78
N GLN A 86 7.11 -4.71 0.81
CA GLN A 86 6.98 -3.95 2.05
C GLN A 86 5.75 -3.05 2.12
N VAL A 87 4.99 -3.19 3.20
CA VAL A 87 3.95 -2.25 3.64
C VAL A 87 4.32 -1.73 5.03
N GLN A 88 4.44 -0.40 5.16
CA GLN A 88 4.76 0.25 6.43
C GLN A 88 3.73 1.32 6.78
N VAL A 89 3.10 1.21 7.94
CA VAL A 89 2.16 2.19 8.49
C VAL A 89 2.65 2.69 9.84
N CYS A 90 2.95 3.99 9.94
CA CYS A 90 3.57 4.56 11.14
C CYS A 90 2.53 4.93 12.23
N LYS A 91 1.45 5.62 11.87
CA LYS A 91 0.31 5.95 12.72
C LYS A 91 -0.97 5.74 11.93
N GLY A 92 -1.64 4.62 12.16
CA GLY A 92 -2.66 4.19 11.21
C GLY A 92 -3.03 2.73 11.31
N GLU A 93 -4.12 2.37 10.64
CA GLU A 93 -4.64 1.01 10.61
C GLU A 93 -4.56 0.44 9.19
N VAL A 94 -4.40 -0.89 9.14
CA VAL A 94 -4.58 -1.68 7.91
C VAL A 94 -5.63 -2.75 8.20
N PRO A 95 -6.93 -2.42 8.12
CA PRO A 95 -8.00 -3.34 8.49
C PRO A 95 -7.90 -4.68 7.75
N GLN A 96 -7.55 -4.67 6.45
CA GLN A 96 -7.52 -5.88 5.65
C GLN A 96 -6.32 -5.96 4.70
N VAL A 97 -5.65 -7.11 4.72
CA VAL A 97 -4.68 -7.53 3.70
C VAL A 97 -5.18 -8.84 3.09
N GLN A 98 -5.34 -8.88 1.77
CA GLN A 98 -5.74 -10.05 1.00
C GLN A 98 -4.68 -10.38 -0.04
N VAL A 99 -4.24 -11.63 -0.06
CA VAL A 99 -3.24 -12.12 -1.03
C VAL A 99 -3.76 -13.38 -1.70
N CYS A 100 -3.91 -13.32 -3.03
CA CYS A 100 -4.33 -14.44 -3.88
C CYS A 100 -3.21 -14.72 -4.90
N GLU A 101 -2.59 -15.89 -4.87
CA GLU A 101 -1.52 -16.27 -5.84
C GLU A 101 -0.34 -15.26 -5.92
N GLY A 102 -0.19 -14.35 -4.95
CA GLY A 102 0.86 -13.33 -4.88
C GLY A 102 1.66 -13.37 -3.58
N GLU A 103 2.52 -12.38 -3.37
CA GLU A 103 3.39 -12.28 -2.19
C GLU A 103 3.32 -10.91 -1.52
N VAL A 104 3.26 -10.91 -0.19
CA VAL A 104 3.57 -9.76 0.65
C VAL A 104 4.65 -10.13 1.68
N SER A 105 5.90 -9.74 1.46
CA SER A 105 6.99 -10.23 2.32
C SER A 105 6.91 -9.63 3.74
N GLN A 106 6.53 -8.34 3.88
CA GLN A 106 6.50 -7.70 5.19
C GLN A 106 5.41 -6.63 5.32
N VAL A 107 4.63 -6.72 6.40
CA VAL A 107 3.71 -5.69 6.87
C VAL A 107 4.16 -5.21 8.25
N GLN A 108 4.43 -3.91 8.40
CA GLN A 108 4.81 -3.28 9.66
C GLN A 108 3.84 -2.16 10.04
N VAL A 109 3.30 -2.22 11.26
CA VAL A 109 2.46 -1.15 11.82
C VAL A 109 3.05 -0.67 13.14
N CYS A 110 3.39 0.61 13.27
CA CYS A 110 4.12 1.15 14.44
C CYS A 110 3.24 1.78 15.54
N LYS A 111 2.04 2.27 15.18
CA LYS A 111 1.03 2.83 16.09
C LYS A 111 -0.36 2.64 15.49
N GLY A 112 -0.83 1.40 15.56
CA GLY A 112 -2.13 0.96 15.08
C GLY A 112 -2.10 -0.54 14.89
N GLU A 113 -3.00 -1.08 14.05
CA GLU A 113 -3.19 -2.52 13.93
C GLU A 113 -3.49 -2.98 12.50
N VAL A 114 -3.23 -4.27 12.27
CA VAL A 114 -3.66 -5.04 11.12
C VAL A 114 -4.76 -5.99 11.58
N ALA A 115 -6.02 -5.69 11.27
CA ALA A 115 -7.13 -6.45 11.85
C ALA A 115 -7.27 -7.85 11.22
N GLN A 116 -7.02 -7.98 9.91
CA GLN A 116 -7.21 -9.24 9.20
C GLN A 116 -6.20 -9.42 8.07
N VAL A 117 -5.65 -10.64 7.99
CA VAL A 117 -4.85 -11.10 6.85
C VAL A 117 -5.48 -12.37 6.30
N GLN A 118 -5.76 -12.39 5.00
CA GLN A 118 -6.27 -13.56 4.28
C GLN A 118 -5.33 -13.91 3.14
N VAL A 119 -5.02 -15.20 3.02
CA VAL A 119 -4.09 -15.72 2.02
C VAL A 119 -4.72 -16.93 1.33
N CYS A 120 -4.81 -16.86 0.01
CA CYS A 120 -5.30 -17.91 -0.88
C CYS A 120 -4.20 -18.23 -1.89
N GLU A 121 -3.50 -19.35 -1.75
CA GLU A 121 -2.45 -19.77 -2.71
C GLU A 121 -1.29 -18.77 -2.89
N GLY A 122 -1.18 -17.75 -2.02
CA GLY A 122 -0.07 -16.81 -1.94
C GLY A 122 0.69 -16.88 -0.61
N GLU A 123 1.46 -15.84 -0.29
CA GLU A 123 2.25 -15.75 0.94
C GLU A 123 2.19 -14.36 1.61
N VAL A 124 2.14 -14.35 2.95
CA VAL A 124 2.51 -13.19 3.76
C VAL A 124 3.58 -13.62 4.76
N SER A 125 4.84 -13.22 4.56
CA SER A 125 5.95 -13.79 5.34
C SER A 125 6.05 -13.21 6.75
N GLN A 126 5.75 -11.92 6.93
CA GLN A 126 5.81 -11.28 8.24
C GLN A 126 4.75 -10.19 8.42
N VAL A 127 4.05 -10.23 9.56
CA VAL A 127 3.24 -9.13 10.07
C VAL A 127 3.79 -8.72 11.43
N GLN A 128 4.14 -7.45 11.59
CA GLN A 128 4.65 -6.89 12.83
C GLN A 128 3.84 -5.67 13.26
N GLU A 129 3.19 -5.77 14.40
CA GLU A 129 2.53 -4.66 15.07
C GLU A 129 3.37 -4.24 16.27
N ARG A 130 3.76 -2.97 16.33
CA ARG A 130 4.29 -2.35 17.53
C ARG A 130 3.21 -1.46 18.11
N TYR A 131 2.77 -1.78 19.33
CA TYR A 131 2.04 -0.81 20.13
C TYR A 131 3.05 0.02 20.94
N PRO A 132 2.88 1.34 21.06
CA PRO A 132 3.56 2.07 22.11
C PRO A 132 3.06 1.51 23.44
N GLY A 133 3.94 0.86 24.21
CA GLY A 133 3.63 0.44 25.57
C GLY A 133 3.13 1.62 26.41
N PRO A 134 2.39 1.40 27.51
CA PRO A 134 1.89 2.48 28.32
C PRO A 134 3.05 3.38 28.73
N SER A 135 2.95 4.67 28.41
CA SER A 135 3.88 5.69 28.86
C SER A 135 3.94 5.63 30.38
N VAL A 136 5.07 5.20 30.95
CA VAL A 136 5.35 5.31 32.39
C VAL A 136 5.66 6.75 32.77
#